data_AF-Q3TRY0-F1
#
_entry.id   AF-Q3TRY0-F1
#
_cell.length_a   1.000
_cell.length_b   1.000
_cell.length_c   1.000
_cell.angle_alpha   90.00
_cell.angle_beta   90.00
_cell.angle_gamma   90.00
#
_symmetry.space_group_name_H-M   'P 1'
#
loop_
_entity.id
_entity.type
_entity.pdbx_description
1 polymer ?
#
loop_
_entity_poly.entity_id
_entity_poly.type
_entity_poly.pdbx_seq_one_letter_code
_entity_poly.pdbx_strand_id
1 'polypeptide(L)'
;QPHPSYCFLATSGIDPVVRLWNPRPESEDLTGRVVEDMEGASQANQRRMNANPLEAMLLDMGYRITGLSSGGAGASDDEDSAEGQVQCRPS
;
A
#
# COMPACT_ATOMS: atom_id res chain seq x y z
N GLN A 1 -10.92 5.23 24.74
CA GLN A 1 -9.56 5.67 25.08
C GLN A 1 -8.66 4.45 25.02
N PRO A 2 -7.54 4.47 24.28
CA PRO A 2 -6.60 3.35 24.27
C PRO A 2 -6.07 3.08 25.68
N HIS A 3 -5.65 1.84 25.93
CA HIS A 3 -5.12 1.47 27.24
C HIS A 3 -3.86 2.31 27.54
N PRO A 4 -3.79 3.01 28.68
CA PRO A 4 -2.74 4.00 28.95
C PRO A 4 -1.33 3.40 29.07
N SER A 5 -1.21 2.08 29.26
CA SER A 5 0.07 1.39 29.49
C SER A 5 0.43 0.34 28.44
N TYR A 6 -0.48 0.01 27.52
CA TYR A 6 -0.27 -1.07 26.55
C TYR A 6 -0.83 -0.69 25.18
N CYS A 7 0.01 -0.80 24.15
CA CYS A 7 -0.39 -0.63 22.77
C CYS A 7 -0.74 -2.01 22.19
N PHE A 8 -1.97 -2.19 21.74
CA PHE A 8 -2.41 -3.40 21.04
C PHE A 8 -2.91 -3.01 19.65
N LEU A 9 -2.54 -3.82 18.65
CA LEU A 9 -3.19 -3.78 17.34
C LEU A 9 -4.32 -4.81 17.34
N ALA A 10 -5.53 -4.39 16.99
CA ALA A 10 -6.67 -5.28 16.80
C ALA A 10 -6.93 -5.47 15.30
N THR A 11 -6.99 -6.72 14.84
CA THR A 11 -7.29 -7.04 13.43
C THR A 11 -8.48 -8.00 13.35
N SER A 12 -9.47 -7.68 12.52
CA SER A 12 -10.56 -8.57 12.13
C SER A 12 -10.36 -9.03 10.69
N GLY A 13 -10.56 -10.32 10.42
CA GLY A 13 -10.47 -10.90 9.08
C GLY A 13 -11.84 -11.36 8.56
N ILE A 14 -11.82 -12.32 7.65
CA ILE A 14 -13.03 -13.00 7.14
C ILE A 14 -13.70 -13.86 8.21
N ASP A 15 -12.92 -14.37 9.16
CA ASP A 15 -13.42 -15.13 10.30
C ASP A 15 -14.04 -14.19 11.34
N PRO A 16 -15.06 -14.62 12.09
CA PRO A 16 -15.71 -13.82 13.14
C PRO A 16 -14.85 -13.75 14.42
N VAL A 17 -13.55 -13.50 14.27
CA VAL A 17 -12.56 -13.47 15.35
C VAL A 17 -11.77 -12.18 15.26
N VAL A 18 -11.61 -11.53 16.41
CA VAL A 18 -10.69 -10.39 16.58
C VAL A 18 -9.38 -10.90 17.17
N ARG A 19 -8.28 -10.65 16.48
CA ARG A 19 -6.92 -10.96 16.96
C ARG A 19 -6.29 -9.70 17.55
N LEU A 20 -5.68 -9.85 18.73
CA LEU A 20 -4.92 -8.79 19.39
C LEU A 20 -3.41 -9.09 19.28
N TRP A 21 -2.64 -8.10 18.86
CA TRP A 21 -1.20 -8.20 18.66
C TRP A 21 -0.47 -7.23 19.59
N ASN A 22 0.54 -7.75 20.30
CA ASN A 22 1.51 -6.92 21.02
C ASN A 22 2.62 -6.47 20.07
N PRO A 23 3.12 -5.23 20.19
CA PRO A 23 4.37 -4.85 19.53
C PRO A 23 5.48 -5.79 20.01
N ARG A 24 6.34 -6.21 19.07
CA ARG A 24 7.53 -6.97 19.41
C ARG A 24 8.50 -6.06 20.19
N PRO A 25 9.13 -6.54 21.28
CA PRO A 25 10.18 -5.77 21.96
C PRO A 25 11.34 -5.42 21.01
N GLU A 26 11.94 -4.25 21.19
CA GLU A 26 13.06 -3.74 20.37
C GLU A 26 14.41 -4.43 20.63
N SER A 27 14.45 -5.50 21.44
CA SER A 27 15.71 -6.12 21.87
C SER A 27 16.44 -6.87 20.72
N GLU A 28 17.54 -6.24 20.32
CA GLU A 28 18.86 -6.69 19.83
C GLU A 28 19.07 -7.37 18.47
N ASP A 29 18.05 -7.87 17.77
CA ASP A 29 18.26 -8.38 16.40
C ASP A 29 17.57 -7.50 15.36
N LEU A 30 18.33 -7.03 14.34
CA LEU A 30 17.77 -6.38 13.15
C LEU A 30 16.70 -7.30 12.58
N THR A 31 15.45 -6.85 12.69
CA THR A 31 14.31 -7.65 12.25
C THR A 31 14.38 -7.74 10.73
N GLY A 32 14.52 -8.94 10.16
CA GLY A 32 14.60 -9.15 8.69
C GLY A 32 13.37 -8.73 7.89
N ARG A 33 12.43 -8.00 8.51
CA ARG A 33 11.26 -7.36 7.90
C ARG A 33 11.37 -5.83 7.88
N VAL A 34 12.49 -5.26 8.32
CA VAL A 34 12.76 -3.82 8.20
C VAL A 34 12.78 -3.47 6.72
N VAL A 35 12.03 -2.43 6.36
CA VAL A 35 12.00 -1.88 5.02
C VAL A 35 13.03 -0.75 4.98
N GLU A 36 14.13 -0.95 4.24
CA GLU A 36 15.19 0.05 4.14
C GLU A 36 14.75 1.28 3.32
N ASP A 37 14.08 1.05 2.19
CA ASP A 37 13.50 2.10 1.35
C ASP A 37 12.01 2.28 1.68
N MET A 38 11.74 2.99 2.77
CA MET A 38 10.37 3.25 3.22
C MET A 38 9.55 4.03 2.19
N GLU A 39 10.19 4.96 1.47
CA GLU A 39 9.53 5.86 0.53
C GLU A 39 9.18 5.14 -0.79
N GLY A 40 10.11 4.40 -1.38
CA GLY A 40 9.81 3.57 -2.55
C GLY A 40 8.78 2.48 -2.23
N ALA A 41 8.87 1.86 -1.05
CA ALA A 41 7.90 0.84 -0.63
C ALA A 41 6.49 1.43 -0.44
N SER A 42 6.37 2.62 0.17
CA SER A 42 5.09 3.29 0.37
C SER A 42 4.45 3.69 -0.96
N GLN A 43 5.23 4.28 -1.88
CA GLN A 43 4.76 4.66 -3.22
C GLN A 43 4.32 3.45 -4.03
N ALA A 44 5.09 2.37 -4.02
CA ALA A 44 4.73 1.12 -4.70
C ALA A 44 3.44 0.51 -4.12
N ASN A 45 3.26 0.58 -2.80
CA ASN A 45 2.04 0.14 -2.16
C ASN A 45 0.83 0.99 -2.54
N GLN A 46 0.99 2.31 -2.56
CA GLN A 46 -0.07 3.23 -2.97
C GLN A 46 -0.50 3.01 -4.42
N ARG A 47 0.45 2.78 -5.34
CA ARG A 47 0.16 2.41 -6.74
C ARG A 47 -0.66 1.12 -6.80
N ARG A 48 -0.30 0.10 -6.02
CA ARG A 48 -1.06 -1.17 -5.93
C ARG A 48 -2.46 -0.98 -5.36
N MET A 49 -2.62 -0.18 -4.30
CA MET A 49 -3.93 0.07 -3.69
C MET A 49 -4.89 0.81 -4.62
N ASN A 50 -4.39 1.72 -5.46
CA ASN A 50 -5.23 2.50 -6.37
C ASN A 50 -5.40 1.88 -7.75
N ALA A 51 -4.71 0.77 -8.03
CA ALA A 51 -4.85 0.04 -9.29
C ALA A 51 -6.32 -0.36 -9.53
N ASN A 52 -6.74 -0.36 -10.79
CA ASN A 52 -8.08 -0.82 -11.14
C ASN A 52 -8.15 -2.35 -10.93
N PRO A 53 -9.07 -2.87 -10.10
CA PRO A 53 -9.13 -4.29 -9.80
C PRO A 53 -9.43 -5.16 -11.04
N LEU A 54 -10.20 -4.64 -12.00
CA LEU A 54 -10.49 -5.35 -13.24
C LEU A 54 -9.25 -5.44 -14.13
N GLU A 55 -8.49 -4.36 -14.24
CA GLU A 55 -7.26 -4.31 -15.04
C GLU A 55 -6.17 -5.19 -14.42
N ALA A 56 -5.99 -5.13 -13.10
CA ALA A 56 -5.05 -5.97 -12.37
C ALA A 56 -5.33 -7.46 -12.59
N MET A 57 -6.61 -7.86 -12.54
CA MET A 57 -7.03 -9.24 -12.82
C MET A 57 -6.75 -9.65 -14.28
N LEU A 58 -7.04 -8.78 -15.25
CA LEU A 58 -6.80 -9.07 -16.66
C LEU A 58 -5.31 -9.25 -16.97
N LEU A 59 -4.46 -8.42 -16.38
CA LEU A 59 -3.00 -8.54 -16.52
C LEU A 59 -2.47 -9.83 -15.89
N ASP A 60 -2.97 -10.23 -14.72
CA ASP A 60 -2.58 -11.48 -14.05
C ASP A 60 -2.99 -12.73 -14.86
N MET A 61 -4.08 -12.63 -15.61
CA MET A 61 -4.54 -13.67 -16.54
C MET A 61 -3.80 -13.66 -17.89
N GLY A 62 -2.81 -12.77 -18.09
CA GLY A 62 -2.00 -12.70 -19.30
C GLY A 62 -2.63 -11.93 -20.46
N TYR A 63 -3.75 -11.24 -20.25
CA TYR A 63 -4.34 -10.36 -21.27
C TYR A 63 -3.52 -9.08 -21.39
N ARG A 64 -2.98 -8.81 -22.58
CA ARG A 64 -2.34 -7.53 -22.89
C ARG A 64 -3.39 -6.57 -23.44
N ILE A 65 -3.83 -5.62 -22.64
CA ILE A 65 -4.83 -4.64 -23.09
C ILE A 65 -4.11 -3.60 -23.97
N THR A 66 -4.24 -3.78 -25.29
CA THR A 66 -3.66 -2.86 -26.27
C THR A 66 -4.53 -1.59 -26.28
N GLY A 67 -3.99 -0.48 -25.77
CA GLY A 67 -4.70 0.82 -25.70
C GLY A 67 -4.86 1.45 -24.31
N LEU A 68 -4.40 0.80 -23.24
CA LEU A 68 -4.32 1.39 -21.89
C LEU A 68 -2.88 1.76 -21.46
N SER A 69 -1.88 1.18 -22.12
CA SER A 69 -0.46 1.42 -21.81
C SER A 69 0.11 2.73 -22.37
N SER A 70 -0.73 3.63 -22.89
CA SER A 70 -0.30 4.93 -23.42
C SER A 70 -1.14 6.06 -22.85
N GLY A 71 -0.84 6.46 -21.62
CA GLY A 71 -1.17 7.78 -21.08
C GLY A 71 -2.64 8.07 -20.82
N GLY A 72 -2.90 8.72 -19.69
CA GLY A 72 -3.81 9.85 -19.78
C GLY A 72 -3.34 10.71 -20.97
N ALA A 73 -4.23 10.96 -21.92
CA ALA A 73 -4.03 12.01 -22.89
C ALA A 73 -3.92 13.33 -22.09
N GLY A 74 -2.69 13.76 -21.77
CA GLY A 74 -2.44 15.07 -21.17
C GLY A 74 -1.40 15.19 -20.04
N ALA A 75 -0.51 14.23 -19.79
CA ALA A 75 0.64 14.50 -18.91
C ALA A 75 1.85 14.84 -19.77
N SER A 76 2.10 16.13 -19.96
CA SER A 76 3.33 16.67 -20.52
C SER A 76 4.53 16.23 -19.69
N ASP A 77 5.64 15.96 -20.38
CA ASP A 77 6.97 15.88 -19.79
C ASP A 77 7.31 17.25 -19.17
N ASP A 78 6.96 17.41 -17.90
CA ASP A 78 7.56 18.42 -17.04
C ASP A 78 8.21 17.66 -15.87
N GLU A 79 9.54 17.62 -15.92
CA GLU A 79 10.34 17.43 -14.71
C GLU A 79 10.04 18.59 -13.76
N ASP A 80 9.09 18.39 -12.84
CA ASP A 80 8.96 19.25 -11.68
C ASP A 80 8.60 18.44 -10.43
N SER A 81 9.27 18.79 -9.35
CA SER A 81 9.02 18.29 -8.01
C SER A 81 7.55 18.46 -7.63
N ALA A 82 6.74 17.41 -7.79
CA ALA A 82 5.42 17.38 -7.19
C ALA A 82 5.40 16.24 -6.18
N GLU A 83 5.52 16.63 -4.91
CA GLU A 83 4.88 15.97 -3.77
C GLU A 83 3.38 15.81 -4.08
N GLY A 84 3.05 14.88 -4.99
CA GLY A 84 1.73 14.71 -5.55
C GLY A 84 0.79 14.22 -4.46
N GLN A 85 -0.19 15.06 -4.11
CA GLN A 85 -1.22 14.79 -3.11
C GLN A 85 -1.70 13.34 -3.17
N VAL A 86 -1.49 12.65 -2.04
CA VAL A 86 -1.81 11.25 -1.85
C VAL A 86 -3.34 11.11 -1.70
N GLN A 87 -4.05 11.08 -2.83
CA GLN A 87 -5.51 10.94 -2.83
C GLN A 87 -5.87 9.46 -2.63
N CYS A 88 -6.29 9.10 -1.43
CA CYS A 88 -6.90 7.78 -1.17
C CYS A 88 -8.24 7.68 -1.91
N ARG A 89 -8.51 6.56 -2.59
CA ARG A 89 -9.86 6.28 -3.08
C ARG A 89 -10.81 6.15 -1.89
N PRO A 90 -11.89 6.95 -1.83
CA PRO A 90 -12.92 6.77 -0.82
C PRO A 90 -13.64 5.43 -1.05
N SER A 91 -14.00 4.78 0.06
CA SER A 91 -14.73 3.51 0.10
C SER A 91 -16.13 3.59 -0.49
#